data_AF-A0A2G3LJ59-F1
#
_entry.id   AF-A0A2G3LJ59-F1
#
_cell.length_a   1.000
_cell.length_b   1.000
_cell.length_c   1.000
_cell.angle_alpha   90.00
_cell.angle_beta   90.00
_cell.angle_gamma   90.00
#
_symmetry.space_group_name_H-M   'P 1'
#
loop_
_entity.id
_entity.type
_entity.pdbx_description
1 polymer ?
#
loop_
_entity_poly.entity_id
_entity_poly.type
_entity_poly.pdbx_seq_one_letter_code
_entity_poly.pdbx_strand_id
1 'polypeptide(L)'
;MNRTLPALLAIAVLLSACGKTDNATPAASAPVAANVADMAAKAQVKAAAASLPQADASTPTSSYVDITSGHQLMYSYLALSGLPPDYAAVAQRISREYAGSNDAFRKQEVLDALKPQIDAKVNEAKAKRYLRYQINGQGALSPYAMDKAAFPAKFADAGTYYYMYDNGDYKLAFTNGDGYSLLKVDQDAARKIEAARSGYKDFAIVVYAYAQETDMASNQVKAQIVKVAIKLNGEEIPVSQAR
;
A
#
# COMPACT_ATOMS: atom_id res chain seq x y z
N MET A 1 1.39 36.68 49.98
CA MET A 1 2.38 37.55 50.67
C MET A 1 3.26 36.68 51.56
N ASN A 2 4.55 37.00 51.56
CA ASN A 2 5.63 36.58 52.47
C ASN A 2 6.26 35.18 52.32
N ARG A 3 7.37 35.20 51.57
CA ARG A 3 8.55 34.34 51.65
C ARG A 3 9.19 34.40 53.05
N THR A 4 9.83 33.31 53.48
CA THR A 4 11.14 33.33 54.17
C THR A 4 11.79 31.93 54.18
N LEU A 5 13.05 31.87 53.73
CA LEU A 5 14.08 30.87 54.09
C LEU A 5 14.91 31.47 55.25
N PRO A 6 15.52 30.68 56.16
CA PRO A 6 16.97 30.38 56.07
C PRO A 6 17.36 28.97 56.62
N ALA A 7 18.26 28.21 55.98
CA ALA A 7 19.72 28.14 56.14
C ALA A 7 20.25 27.60 57.49
N LEU A 8 20.90 26.42 57.47
CA LEU A 8 22.02 26.09 58.36
C LEU A 8 22.91 24.95 57.82
N LEU A 9 24.21 25.21 57.91
CA LEU A 9 25.40 24.48 57.46
C LEU A 9 25.83 23.44 58.51
N ALA A 10 26.40 22.28 58.10
CA ALA A 10 27.50 21.64 58.82
C ALA A 10 28.20 20.57 57.95
N ILE A 11 29.52 20.68 57.90
CA ILE A 11 30.50 19.89 57.14
C ILE A 11 31.02 18.74 58.01
N ALA A 12 31.22 17.55 57.44
CA ALA A 12 32.24 16.62 57.93
C ALA A 12 32.83 15.81 56.77
N VAL A 13 34.12 16.04 56.55
CA VAL A 13 34.99 15.39 55.57
C VAL A 13 35.50 14.07 56.15
N LEU A 14 35.42 12.98 55.38
CA LEU A 14 36.27 11.81 55.56
C LEU A 14 36.91 11.45 54.22
N LEU A 15 38.21 11.68 54.14
CA LEU A 15 39.12 11.17 53.10
C LEU A 15 39.54 9.75 53.47
N SER A 16 39.44 8.82 52.51
CA SER A 16 40.24 7.59 52.30
C SER A 16 39.57 6.83 51.14
N ALA A 17 40.19 6.27 50.11
CA ALA A 17 41.57 6.13 49.66
C ALA A 17 41.52 5.70 48.16
N CYS A 18 42.65 5.82 47.48
CA CYS A 18 42.91 5.56 46.07
C CYS A 18 42.30 4.27 45.45
N GLY A 19 41.97 4.36 44.16
CA GLY A 19 42.26 3.28 43.21
C GLY A 19 41.23 3.03 42.12
N LYS A 20 41.60 3.42 40.89
CA LYS A 20 41.11 2.92 39.59
C LYS A 20 39.82 3.55 39.03
N THR A 21 40.04 4.51 38.13
CA THR A 21 39.09 4.99 37.14
C THR A 21 38.86 3.89 36.10
N ASP A 22 37.84 3.08 36.31
CA ASP A 22 37.20 2.34 35.22
C ASP A 22 36.12 3.26 34.63
N ASN A 23 36.37 3.72 33.40
CA ASN A 23 35.36 4.35 32.56
C ASN A 23 34.19 3.37 32.40
N ALA A 24 33.09 3.63 33.10
CA ALA A 24 31.82 2.99 32.82
C ALA A 24 31.40 3.36 31.40
N THR A 25 31.67 2.45 30.47
CA THR A 25 31.12 2.44 29.12
C THR A 25 29.59 2.47 29.24
N PRO A 26 28.86 3.37 28.58
CA PRO A 26 27.41 3.29 28.53
C PRO A 26 27.02 1.93 27.95
N ALA A 27 26.24 1.16 28.70
CA ALA A 27 25.69 -0.10 28.24
C ALA A 27 24.91 0.16 26.93
N ALA A 28 25.44 -0.38 25.84
CA ALA A 28 24.75 -0.42 24.56
C ALA A 28 23.43 -1.19 24.77
N SER A 29 22.33 -0.45 24.79
CA SER A 29 20.99 -1.02 24.84
C SER A 29 20.74 -1.79 23.54
N ALA A 30 20.28 -3.04 23.69
CA ALA A 30 20.25 -4.08 22.68
C ALA A 30 19.53 -3.69 21.36
N PRO A 31 20.19 -3.82 20.19
CA PRO A 31 19.52 -3.77 18.89
C PRO A 31 18.78 -5.08 18.54
N VAL A 32 18.95 -6.14 19.33
CA VAL A 32 18.44 -7.49 19.00
C VAL A 32 16.95 -7.65 19.30
N ALA A 33 16.45 -7.07 20.41
CA ALA A 33 15.05 -7.22 20.82
C ALA A 33 14.06 -6.51 19.87
N ALA A 34 14.45 -5.34 19.33
CA ALA A 34 13.64 -4.61 18.35
C ALA A 34 13.49 -5.39 17.03
N ASN A 35 14.54 -6.12 16.61
CA ASN A 35 14.52 -6.89 15.36
C ASN A 35 13.64 -8.15 15.48
N VAL A 36 13.62 -8.81 16.64
CA VAL A 36 12.78 -10.01 16.86
C VAL A 36 11.29 -9.65 16.87
N ALA A 37 10.91 -8.54 17.50
CA ALA A 37 9.52 -8.08 17.53
C ALA A 37 9.01 -7.69 16.12
N ASP A 38 9.83 -6.98 15.34
CA ASP A 38 9.50 -6.62 13.94
C ASP A 38 9.38 -7.87 13.05
N MET A 39 10.30 -8.83 13.18
CA MET A 39 10.22 -10.10 12.45
C MET A 39 8.96 -10.90 12.80
N ALA A 40 8.60 -10.97 14.09
CA ALA A 40 7.38 -11.65 14.53
C ALA A 40 6.11 -10.96 13.99
N ALA A 41 6.06 -9.62 14.00
CA ALA A 41 4.96 -8.86 13.44
C ALA A 41 4.81 -9.10 11.92
N LYS A 42 5.92 -9.07 11.17
CA LYS A 42 5.94 -9.37 9.73
C LYS A 42 5.49 -10.81 9.44
N ALA A 43 5.91 -11.77 10.25
CA ALA A 43 5.49 -13.17 10.11
C ALA A 43 3.98 -13.34 10.37
N GLN A 44 3.43 -12.63 11.35
CA GLN A 44 2.00 -12.65 11.65
C GLN A 44 1.17 -12.04 10.51
N VAL A 45 1.60 -10.90 9.95
CA VAL A 45 0.94 -10.27 8.78
C VAL A 45 0.95 -11.23 7.59
N LYS A 46 2.08 -11.90 7.33
CA LYS A 46 2.20 -12.87 6.24
C LYS A 46 1.31 -14.10 6.45
N ALA A 47 1.22 -14.61 7.67
CA ALA A 47 0.34 -15.72 8.01
C ALA A 47 -1.14 -15.34 7.86
N ALA A 48 -1.53 -14.12 8.26
CA ALA A 48 -2.88 -13.61 8.04
C ALA A 48 -3.22 -13.45 6.55
N ALA A 49 -2.28 -12.97 5.73
CA ALA A 49 -2.46 -12.89 4.28
C ALA A 49 -2.65 -14.27 3.61
N ALA A 50 -2.06 -15.33 4.18
CA ALA A 50 -2.18 -16.69 3.67
C ALA A 50 -3.54 -17.35 3.94
N SER A 51 -4.31 -16.88 4.92
CA SER A 51 -5.66 -17.40 5.21
C SER A 51 -6.76 -16.77 4.35
N LEU A 52 -6.44 -15.68 3.63
CA LEU A 52 -7.36 -15.02 2.71
C LEU A 52 -7.60 -15.87 1.45
N PRO A 53 -8.71 -15.65 0.72
CA PRO A 53 -8.90 -16.24 -0.60
C PRO A 53 -7.70 -15.93 -1.51
N GLN A 54 -7.09 -16.97 -2.09
CA GLN A 54 -5.89 -16.83 -2.91
C GLN A 54 -6.25 -16.75 -4.40
N ALA A 55 -5.42 -16.03 -5.14
CA ALA A 55 -5.48 -15.95 -6.59
C ALA A 55 -5.12 -17.29 -7.25
N ASP A 56 -5.73 -17.56 -8.40
CA ASP A 56 -5.25 -18.56 -9.34
C ASP A 56 -4.18 -17.93 -10.25
N ALA A 57 -2.94 -18.41 -10.10
CA ALA A 57 -1.79 -17.92 -10.86
C ALA A 57 -1.89 -18.22 -12.37
N SER A 58 -2.74 -19.16 -12.79
CA SER A 58 -2.96 -19.49 -14.20
C SER A 58 -3.96 -18.55 -14.90
N THR A 59 -4.56 -17.61 -14.17
CA THR A 59 -5.54 -16.67 -14.72
C THR A 59 -4.96 -15.87 -15.89
N PRO A 60 -5.59 -15.92 -17.08
CA PRO A 60 -5.07 -15.23 -18.26
C PRO A 60 -5.13 -13.72 -18.08
N THR A 61 -4.16 -13.02 -18.67
CA THR A 61 -4.03 -11.55 -18.58
C THR A 61 -5.29 -10.80 -19.03
N SER A 62 -6.06 -11.35 -19.97
CA SER A 62 -7.32 -10.78 -20.46
C SER A 62 -8.46 -10.79 -19.44
N SER A 63 -8.36 -11.56 -18.35
CA SER A 63 -9.38 -11.63 -17.30
C SER A 63 -9.23 -10.52 -16.25
N TYR A 64 -8.17 -9.72 -16.32
CA TYR A 64 -7.92 -8.64 -15.38
C TYR A 64 -8.59 -7.35 -15.83
N VAL A 65 -9.29 -6.70 -14.90
CA VAL A 65 -9.96 -5.42 -15.14
C VAL A 65 -9.00 -4.28 -14.85
N ASP A 66 -8.91 -3.36 -15.79
CA ASP A 66 -8.16 -2.11 -15.58
C ASP A 66 -8.77 -1.25 -14.48
N ILE A 67 -7.91 -0.88 -13.53
CA ILE A 67 -8.23 0.10 -12.50
C ILE A 67 -7.70 1.47 -12.93
N THR A 68 -8.60 2.29 -13.45
CA THR A 68 -8.34 3.66 -13.93
C THR A 68 -9.14 4.72 -13.17
N SER A 69 -10.02 4.32 -12.26
CA SER A 69 -10.93 5.19 -11.51
C SER A 69 -11.04 4.75 -10.04
N GLY A 70 -11.08 5.71 -9.14
CA GLY A 70 -11.28 5.49 -7.70
C GLY A 70 -12.67 4.96 -7.39
N HIS A 71 -13.65 5.23 -8.25
CA HIS A 71 -14.97 4.61 -8.13
C HIS A 71 -14.91 3.08 -8.35
N GLN A 72 -13.98 2.57 -9.18
CA GLN A 72 -13.80 1.12 -9.32
C GLN A 72 -13.27 0.49 -8.03
N LEU A 73 -12.39 1.18 -7.29
CA LEU A 73 -11.96 0.74 -5.96
C LEU A 73 -13.09 0.82 -4.94
N MET A 74 -13.91 1.87 -4.99
CA MET A 74 -15.12 1.97 -4.16
C MET A 74 -16.06 0.79 -4.39
N TYR A 75 -16.38 0.44 -5.64
CA TYR A 75 -17.25 -0.71 -5.94
C TYR A 75 -16.62 -2.02 -5.50
N SER A 76 -15.30 -2.19 -5.69
CA SER A 76 -14.56 -3.36 -5.19
C SER A 76 -14.62 -3.45 -3.66
N TYR A 77 -14.48 -2.33 -2.96
CA TYR A 77 -14.60 -2.25 -1.51
C TYR A 77 -16.02 -2.62 -1.04
N LEU A 78 -17.06 -2.05 -1.65
CA LEU A 78 -18.45 -2.37 -1.31
C LEU A 78 -18.73 -3.87 -1.56
N ALA A 79 -18.25 -4.41 -2.67
CA ALA A 79 -18.45 -5.82 -3.03
C ALA A 79 -17.78 -6.80 -2.06
N LEU A 80 -16.63 -6.42 -1.50
CA LEU A 80 -15.83 -7.26 -0.59
C LEU A 80 -16.20 -7.07 0.88
N SER A 81 -16.66 -5.89 1.28
CA SER A 81 -17.10 -5.62 2.67
C SER A 81 -18.35 -6.42 3.06
N GLY A 82 -19.14 -6.84 2.07
CA GLY A 82 -20.40 -7.56 2.30
C GLY A 82 -21.52 -6.71 2.87
N LEU A 83 -21.29 -5.39 3.02
CA LEU A 83 -22.28 -4.44 3.50
C LEU A 83 -23.17 -3.96 2.35
N PRO A 84 -24.46 -3.70 2.60
CA PRO A 84 -25.32 -3.06 1.61
C PRO A 84 -24.77 -1.66 1.27
N PRO A 85 -24.78 -1.24 -0.02
CA PRO A 85 -24.31 0.09 -0.39
C PRO A 85 -25.14 1.20 0.28
N ASP A 86 -24.46 2.21 0.83
CA ASP A 86 -25.08 3.50 1.11
C ASP A 86 -25.25 4.25 -0.22
N TYR A 87 -26.40 4.06 -0.86
CA TYR A 87 -26.67 4.63 -2.18
C TYR A 87 -26.57 6.15 -2.20
N ALA A 88 -26.97 6.84 -1.13
CA ALA A 88 -26.90 8.30 -1.08
C ALA A 88 -25.44 8.76 -1.02
N ALA A 89 -24.62 8.12 -0.18
CA ALA A 89 -23.19 8.43 -0.08
C ALA A 89 -22.42 8.07 -1.36
N VAL A 90 -22.82 7.00 -2.06
CA VAL A 90 -22.27 6.62 -3.36
C VAL A 90 -22.68 7.62 -4.43
N ALA A 91 -23.97 7.95 -4.53
CA ALA A 91 -24.52 8.92 -5.49
C ALA A 91 -23.86 10.30 -5.35
N GLN A 92 -23.62 10.75 -4.12
CA GLN A 92 -22.89 11.99 -3.81
C GLN A 92 -21.48 12.02 -4.42
N ARG A 93 -20.82 10.86 -4.56
CA ARG A 93 -19.48 10.76 -5.12
C ARG A 93 -19.47 10.63 -6.65
N ILE A 94 -20.42 9.88 -7.21
CA ILE A 94 -20.39 9.52 -8.63
C ILE A 94 -21.21 10.46 -9.53
N SER A 95 -22.13 11.24 -8.96
CA SER A 95 -23.04 12.10 -9.71
C SER A 95 -22.93 13.54 -9.27
N ARG A 96 -22.42 14.39 -10.17
CA ARG A 96 -22.41 15.84 -9.99
C ARG A 96 -23.82 16.42 -9.84
N GLU A 97 -24.79 15.84 -10.53
CA GLU A 97 -26.18 16.28 -10.46
C GLU A 97 -26.78 15.99 -9.08
N TYR A 98 -26.59 14.77 -8.57
CA TYR A 98 -27.04 14.44 -7.23
C TYR A 98 -26.35 15.30 -6.18
N ALA A 99 -25.03 15.49 -6.32
CA ALA A 99 -24.24 16.27 -5.37
C ALA A 99 -24.60 17.77 -5.37
N GLY A 100 -24.90 18.33 -6.54
CA GLY A 100 -25.17 19.77 -6.72
C GLY A 100 -26.63 20.18 -6.58
N SER A 101 -27.58 19.23 -6.56
CA SER A 101 -28.99 19.55 -6.41
C SER A 101 -29.37 19.85 -4.96
N ASN A 102 -30.14 20.91 -4.74
CA ASN A 102 -30.81 21.18 -3.46
C ASN A 102 -32.30 20.81 -3.48
N ASP A 103 -32.83 20.45 -4.65
CA ASP A 103 -34.20 19.98 -4.80
C ASP A 103 -34.28 18.52 -4.34
N ALA A 104 -35.07 18.27 -3.30
CA ALA A 104 -35.25 16.96 -2.70
C ALA A 104 -35.93 15.97 -3.66
N PHE A 105 -36.91 16.41 -4.45
CA PHE A 105 -37.57 15.55 -5.44
C PHE A 105 -36.58 15.18 -6.54
N ARG A 106 -35.84 16.16 -7.07
CA ARG A 106 -34.81 15.88 -8.08
C ARG A 106 -33.71 14.96 -7.56
N LYS A 107 -33.26 15.16 -6.31
CA LYS A 107 -32.29 14.25 -5.67
C LYS A 107 -32.82 12.83 -5.60
N GLN A 108 -34.07 12.66 -5.19
CA GLN A 108 -34.69 11.35 -5.07
C GLN A 108 -34.81 10.66 -6.43
N GLU A 109 -35.25 11.38 -7.47
CA GLU A 109 -35.33 10.85 -8.84
C GLU A 109 -33.96 10.39 -9.35
N VAL A 110 -32.93 11.21 -9.18
CA VAL A 110 -31.56 10.88 -9.60
C VAL A 110 -31.04 9.69 -8.81
N LEU A 111 -31.30 9.62 -7.50
CA LEU A 111 -30.89 8.50 -6.67
C LEU A 111 -31.55 7.19 -7.13
N ASP A 112 -32.85 7.21 -7.40
CA ASP A 112 -33.59 6.04 -7.86
C ASP A 112 -33.11 5.56 -9.24
N ALA A 113 -32.72 6.49 -10.12
CA ALA A 113 -32.08 6.15 -11.39
C ALA A 113 -30.66 5.56 -11.23
N LEU A 114 -29.92 5.98 -10.19
CA LEU A 114 -28.54 5.52 -9.94
C LEU A 114 -28.46 4.19 -9.19
N LYS A 115 -29.40 3.89 -8.29
CA LYS A 115 -29.45 2.63 -7.52
C LYS A 115 -29.15 1.37 -8.37
N PRO A 116 -29.88 1.08 -9.46
CA PRO A 116 -29.62 -0.12 -10.25
C PRO A 116 -28.23 -0.12 -10.91
N GLN A 117 -27.68 1.05 -11.24
CA GLN A 117 -26.34 1.17 -11.79
C GLN A 117 -25.27 0.90 -10.72
N ILE A 118 -25.48 1.40 -9.50
CA ILE A 118 -24.62 1.14 -8.34
C ILE A 118 -24.62 -0.37 -8.06
N ASP A 119 -25.79 -1.01 -8.02
CA ASP A 119 -25.90 -2.45 -7.79
C ASP A 119 -25.20 -3.27 -8.87
N ALA A 120 -25.40 -2.90 -10.14
CA ALA A 120 -24.73 -3.55 -11.25
C ALA A 120 -23.20 -3.45 -11.12
N LYS A 121 -22.67 -2.30 -10.73
CA LYS A 121 -21.22 -2.08 -10.59
C LYS A 121 -20.63 -2.78 -9.38
N VAL A 122 -21.34 -2.83 -8.25
CA VAL A 122 -20.93 -3.62 -7.08
C VAL A 122 -20.94 -5.11 -7.40
N ASN A 123 -21.98 -5.60 -8.08
CA ASN A 123 -22.05 -7.01 -8.50
C ASN A 123 -20.97 -7.36 -9.53
N GLU A 124 -20.68 -6.48 -10.48
CA GLU A 124 -19.57 -6.64 -11.43
C GLU A 124 -18.23 -6.75 -10.68
N ALA A 125 -17.96 -5.87 -9.73
CA ALA A 125 -16.74 -5.90 -8.93
C ALA A 125 -16.65 -7.15 -8.04
N LYS A 126 -17.79 -7.66 -7.55
CA LYS A 126 -17.84 -8.93 -6.81
C LYS A 126 -17.39 -10.11 -7.67
N ALA A 127 -17.79 -10.13 -8.94
CA ALA A 127 -17.45 -11.18 -9.90
C ALA A 127 -16.04 -11.02 -10.50
N LYS A 128 -15.57 -9.78 -10.69
CA LYS A 128 -14.30 -9.47 -11.34
C LYS A 128 -13.27 -8.95 -10.32
N ARG A 129 -12.66 -9.88 -9.60
CA ARG A 129 -11.67 -9.58 -8.55
C ARG A 129 -10.23 -9.50 -9.04
N TYR A 130 -9.97 -9.86 -10.30
CA TYR A 130 -8.65 -9.73 -10.91
C TYR A 130 -8.48 -8.31 -11.46
N LEU A 131 -7.52 -7.58 -10.91
CA LEU A 131 -7.29 -6.16 -11.15
C LEU A 131 -5.95 -5.94 -11.86
N ARG A 132 -5.92 -5.08 -12.88
CA ARG A 132 -4.69 -4.55 -13.48
C ARG A 132 -4.54 -3.09 -13.09
N TYR A 133 -3.43 -2.76 -12.45
CA TYR A 133 -3.13 -1.41 -11.99
C TYR A 133 -1.77 -0.95 -12.52
N GLN A 134 -1.69 0.29 -13.00
CA GLN A 134 -0.47 0.87 -13.53
C GLN A 134 0.09 1.91 -12.57
N ILE A 135 1.37 1.76 -12.25
CA ILE A 135 2.11 2.62 -11.35
C ILE A 135 3.19 3.31 -12.17
N ASN A 136 3.34 4.62 -12.00
CA ASN A 136 4.41 5.36 -12.67
C ASN A 136 5.78 4.81 -12.22
N GLY A 137 6.61 4.43 -13.18
CA GLY A 137 7.91 3.81 -12.93
C GLY A 137 8.97 4.74 -12.33
N GLN A 138 8.92 6.05 -12.61
CA GLN A 138 9.96 7.02 -12.23
C GLN A 138 10.09 7.23 -10.70
N GLY A 139 9.01 7.02 -9.94
CA GLY A 139 9.02 7.07 -8.48
C GLY A 139 9.08 5.71 -7.80
N ALA A 140 8.70 4.65 -8.53
CA ALA A 140 8.51 3.33 -7.97
C ALA A 140 9.73 2.41 -8.12
N LEU A 141 10.60 2.68 -9.10
CA LEU A 141 11.75 1.85 -9.43
C LEU A 141 13.08 2.59 -9.15
N SER A 142 13.95 1.97 -8.37
CA SER A 142 15.29 2.49 -8.05
C SER A 142 16.30 2.10 -9.14
N PRO A 143 17.51 2.68 -9.17
CA PRO A 143 18.58 2.24 -10.06
C PRO A 143 18.83 0.74 -10.00
N TYR A 144 19.17 0.14 -11.15
CA TYR A 144 19.52 -1.28 -11.22
C TYR A 144 20.66 -1.62 -10.25
N ALA A 145 20.42 -2.56 -9.35
CA ALA A 145 21.41 -3.03 -8.38
C ALA A 145 22.22 -4.19 -8.99
N MET A 146 23.44 -3.89 -9.44
CA MET A 146 24.32 -4.86 -10.11
C MET A 146 24.63 -6.09 -9.26
N ASP A 147 24.76 -5.92 -7.94
CA ASP A 147 25.02 -7.00 -6.99
C ASP A 147 23.82 -7.93 -6.77
N LYS A 148 22.60 -7.41 -6.99
CA LYS A 148 21.34 -8.17 -6.89
C LYS A 148 20.82 -8.67 -8.24
N ALA A 149 21.40 -8.18 -9.33
CA ALA A 149 20.91 -8.35 -10.68
C ALA A 149 19.40 -8.05 -10.81
N ALA A 150 18.93 -6.99 -10.13
CA ALA A 150 17.52 -6.66 -10.01
C ALA A 150 17.30 -5.16 -9.83
N PHE A 151 16.07 -4.70 -10.08
CA PHE A 151 15.63 -3.36 -9.72
C PHE A 151 14.98 -3.35 -8.34
N PRO A 152 15.48 -2.57 -7.37
CA PRO A 152 14.75 -2.33 -6.13
C PRO A 152 13.49 -1.53 -6.40
N ALA A 153 12.36 -2.00 -5.89
CA ALA A 153 11.05 -1.43 -6.16
C ALA A 153 10.31 -1.11 -4.86
N LYS A 154 9.77 0.11 -4.78
CA LYS A 154 9.13 0.64 -3.57
C LYS A 154 7.61 0.55 -3.58
N PHE A 155 7.04 0.13 -4.73
CA PHE A 155 5.59 0.12 -4.91
C PHE A 155 4.87 -0.91 -4.03
N ALA A 156 5.65 -1.83 -3.47
CA ALA A 156 5.17 -2.97 -2.72
C ALA A 156 5.64 -2.91 -1.25
N ASP A 157 6.21 -1.76 -0.82
CA ASP A 157 6.64 -1.55 0.56
C ASP A 157 5.43 -1.59 1.50
N ALA A 158 5.63 -2.14 2.70
CA ALA A 158 4.58 -2.23 3.71
C ALA A 158 3.98 -0.85 4.03
N GLY A 159 2.64 -0.76 4.04
CA GLY A 159 1.92 0.48 4.27
C GLY A 159 1.75 1.37 3.03
N THR A 160 2.35 1.00 1.89
CA THR A 160 2.09 1.68 0.62
C THR A 160 0.67 1.42 0.16
N TYR A 161 0.00 2.48 -0.27
CA TYR A 161 -1.34 2.41 -0.85
C TYR A 161 -1.44 3.31 -2.07
N TYR A 162 -2.40 2.97 -2.93
CA TYR A 162 -2.67 3.64 -4.18
C TYR A 162 -4.10 4.14 -4.22
N TYR A 163 -4.32 5.29 -4.84
CA TYR A 163 -5.64 5.87 -5.03
C TYR A 163 -5.68 6.61 -6.37
N MET A 164 -6.88 6.98 -6.79
CA MET A 164 -7.11 7.71 -8.03
C MET A 164 -7.77 9.05 -7.71
N TYR A 165 -7.46 10.07 -8.50
CA TYR A 165 -7.86 11.44 -8.22
C TYR A 165 -9.37 11.70 -8.27
N ASP A 166 -10.10 10.95 -9.09
CA ASP A 166 -11.56 11.06 -9.19
C ASP A 166 -12.28 10.61 -7.91
N ASN A 167 -11.66 9.71 -7.13
CA ASN A 167 -12.15 9.31 -5.81
C ASN A 167 -11.00 8.75 -4.95
N GLY A 168 -10.35 9.64 -4.21
CA GLY A 168 -9.20 9.30 -3.35
C GLY A 168 -9.55 8.68 -2.00
N ASP A 169 -10.85 8.62 -1.65
CA ASP A 169 -11.33 8.05 -0.38
C ASP A 169 -11.05 6.54 -0.31
N TYR A 170 -10.99 5.87 -1.47
CA TYR A 170 -10.81 4.43 -1.57
C TYR A 170 -9.43 4.12 -2.14
N LYS A 171 -8.78 3.14 -1.50
CA LYS A 171 -7.36 2.85 -1.70
C LYS A 171 -7.14 1.39 -2.06
N LEU A 172 -6.04 1.11 -2.75
CA LEU A 172 -5.54 -0.23 -3.06
C LEU A 172 -4.23 -0.45 -2.31
N ALA A 173 -4.12 -1.57 -1.60
CA ALA A 173 -2.89 -2.01 -0.93
C ALA A 173 -2.60 -3.47 -1.29
N PHE A 174 -1.33 -3.87 -1.17
CA PHE A 174 -0.89 -5.23 -1.52
C PHE A 174 -0.53 -6.06 -0.29
N THR A 175 -1.03 -7.30 -0.23
CA THR A 175 -0.86 -8.20 0.93
C THR A 175 0.45 -8.98 0.92
N ASN A 176 1.04 -9.17 -0.25
CA ASN A 176 2.30 -9.90 -0.48
C ASN A 176 3.35 -9.03 -1.19
N GLY A 177 3.34 -7.72 -0.91
CA GLY A 177 4.21 -6.76 -1.56
C GLY A 177 5.70 -6.95 -1.26
N ASP A 178 6.03 -7.48 -0.08
CA ASP A 178 7.39 -7.80 0.35
C ASP A 178 8.16 -8.68 -0.65
N GLY A 179 7.45 -9.62 -1.30
CA GLY A 179 8.00 -10.49 -2.34
C GLY A 179 8.38 -9.78 -3.66
N TYR A 180 8.04 -8.51 -3.82
CA TYR A 180 8.28 -7.70 -5.02
C TYR A 180 9.21 -6.50 -4.79
N SER A 181 9.91 -6.48 -3.65
CA SER A 181 10.92 -5.45 -3.33
C SER A 181 12.13 -5.45 -4.28
N LEU A 182 12.37 -6.57 -4.98
CA LEU A 182 13.41 -6.71 -6.01
C LEU A 182 12.81 -7.35 -7.27
N LEU A 183 12.80 -6.62 -8.38
CA LEU A 183 12.28 -7.08 -9.67
C LEU A 183 13.42 -7.56 -10.56
N LYS A 184 13.40 -8.85 -10.91
CA LYS A 184 14.37 -9.47 -11.83
C LYS A 184 13.81 -9.53 -13.25
N VAL A 185 14.65 -9.16 -14.21
CA VAL A 185 14.41 -9.23 -15.65
C VAL A 185 15.67 -9.77 -16.34
N ASP A 186 15.58 -10.18 -17.60
CA ASP A 186 16.76 -10.52 -18.39
C ASP A 186 17.70 -9.31 -18.56
N GLN A 187 18.96 -9.58 -18.89
CA GLN A 187 20.00 -8.55 -18.92
C GLN A 187 19.75 -7.47 -19.99
N ASP A 188 19.18 -7.84 -21.14
CA ASP A 188 18.91 -6.88 -22.21
C ASP A 188 17.71 -5.99 -21.87
N ALA A 189 16.68 -6.55 -21.26
CA ALA A 189 15.58 -5.79 -20.66
C ALA A 189 16.08 -4.86 -19.55
N ALA A 190 16.96 -5.33 -18.67
CA ALA A 190 17.54 -4.50 -17.61
C ALA A 190 18.23 -3.26 -18.17
N ARG A 191 19.04 -3.41 -19.24
CA ARG A 191 19.68 -2.27 -19.92
C ARG A 191 18.67 -1.28 -20.48
N LYS A 192 17.61 -1.77 -21.14
CA LYS A 192 16.54 -0.91 -21.71
C LYS A 192 15.79 -0.14 -20.63
N ILE A 193 15.42 -0.83 -19.54
CA ILE A 193 14.70 -0.23 -18.42
C ILE A 193 15.58 0.78 -17.69
N GLU A 194 16.85 0.45 -17.42
CA GLU A 194 17.78 1.37 -16.76
C GLU A 194 18.03 2.62 -17.61
N ALA A 195 18.19 2.47 -18.93
CA ALA A 195 18.32 3.61 -19.84
C ALA A 195 17.07 4.49 -19.88
N ALA A 196 15.87 3.89 -19.81
CA ALA A 196 14.62 4.65 -19.72
C ALA A 196 14.51 5.38 -18.38
N ARG A 197 14.84 4.72 -17.28
CA ARG A 197 14.82 5.29 -15.92
C ARG A 197 15.82 6.43 -15.78
N SER A 198 17.09 6.23 -16.14
CA SER A 198 18.14 7.26 -16.05
C SER A 198 17.92 8.42 -17.01
N GLY A 199 17.26 8.15 -18.15
CA GLY A 199 16.90 9.15 -19.15
C GLY A 199 15.57 9.84 -18.92
N TYR A 200 14.92 9.64 -17.77
CA TYR A 200 13.61 10.21 -17.42
C TYR A 200 12.51 9.97 -18.47
N LYS A 201 12.56 8.82 -19.16
CA LYS A 201 11.53 8.40 -20.12
C LYS A 201 10.33 7.81 -19.39
N ASP A 202 9.16 7.89 -20.02
CA ASP A 202 7.95 7.28 -19.46
C ASP A 202 8.00 5.75 -19.54
N PHE A 203 7.73 5.12 -18.40
CA PHE A 203 7.49 3.69 -18.26
C PHE A 203 6.60 3.45 -17.04
N ALA A 204 5.95 2.29 -16.98
CA ALA A 204 5.06 1.94 -15.88
C ALA A 204 5.40 0.56 -15.31
N ILE A 205 5.12 0.38 -14.02
CA ILE A 205 5.01 -0.94 -13.41
C ILE A 205 3.54 -1.35 -13.53
N VAL A 206 3.29 -2.48 -14.18
CA VAL A 206 1.95 -3.07 -14.32
C VAL A 206 1.82 -4.17 -13.27
N VAL A 207 0.91 -3.95 -12.32
CA VAL A 207 0.62 -4.91 -11.26
C VAL A 207 -0.69 -5.60 -11.58
N TYR A 208 -0.63 -6.93 -11.64
CA TYR A 208 -1.79 -7.79 -11.78
C TYR A 208 -2.08 -8.41 -10.43
N ALA A 209 -3.22 -8.09 -9.85
CA ALA A 209 -3.57 -8.46 -8.50
C ALA A 209 -4.95 -9.12 -8.41
N TYR A 210 -5.20 -9.80 -7.32
CA TYR A 210 -6.50 -10.38 -6.97
C TYR A 210 -7.00 -9.73 -5.68
N ALA A 211 -8.17 -9.11 -5.71
CA ALA A 211 -8.77 -8.44 -4.56
C ALA A 211 -9.29 -9.49 -3.55
N GLN A 212 -8.76 -9.47 -2.33
CA GLN A 212 -8.98 -10.51 -1.32
C GLN A 212 -9.99 -10.07 -0.26
N GLU A 213 -9.77 -8.88 0.30
CA GLU A 213 -10.53 -8.36 1.44
C GLU A 213 -10.53 -6.82 1.44
N THR A 214 -11.21 -6.25 2.44
CA THR A 214 -11.22 -4.81 2.70
C THR A 214 -10.79 -4.50 4.13
N ASP A 215 -10.04 -3.42 4.29
CA ASP A 215 -9.84 -2.78 5.58
C ASP A 215 -10.78 -1.58 5.71
N MET A 216 -11.76 -1.73 6.60
CA MET A 216 -12.80 -0.75 6.85
C MET A 216 -12.30 0.51 7.58
N ALA A 217 -11.20 0.42 8.34
CA ALA A 217 -10.66 1.57 9.05
C ALA A 217 -10.01 2.59 8.09
N SER A 218 -9.56 2.12 6.91
CA SER A 218 -8.79 2.91 5.96
C SER A 218 -9.40 2.98 4.55
N ASN A 219 -10.60 2.42 4.36
CA ASN A 219 -11.29 2.26 3.07
C ASN A 219 -10.38 1.62 2.00
N GLN A 220 -9.61 0.61 2.41
CA GLN A 220 -8.65 -0.06 1.54
C GLN A 220 -9.21 -1.37 1.00
N VAL A 221 -9.01 -1.61 -0.29
CA VAL A 221 -9.04 -2.94 -0.89
C VAL A 221 -7.64 -3.53 -0.76
N LYS A 222 -7.54 -4.69 -0.10
CA LYS A 222 -6.30 -5.44 0.01
C LYS A 222 -6.26 -6.52 -1.05
N ALA A 223 -5.22 -6.51 -1.86
CA ALA A 223 -5.08 -7.40 -3.00
C ALA A 223 -3.76 -8.19 -2.95
N GLN A 224 -3.81 -9.44 -3.37
CA GLN A 224 -2.63 -10.25 -3.61
C GLN A 224 -2.06 -9.94 -4.99
N ILE A 225 -0.81 -9.55 -5.08
CA ILE A 225 -0.08 -9.48 -6.34
C ILE A 225 0.09 -10.89 -6.89
N VAL A 226 -0.33 -11.09 -8.14
CA VAL A 226 -0.24 -12.37 -8.88
C VAL A 226 0.97 -12.35 -9.82
N LYS A 227 1.13 -11.26 -10.57
CA LYS A 227 2.24 -11.05 -11.51
C LYS A 227 2.54 -9.57 -11.65
N VAL A 228 3.76 -9.26 -12.06
CA VAL A 228 4.22 -7.89 -12.30
C VAL A 228 4.91 -7.85 -13.67
N ALA A 229 4.74 -6.74 -14.37
CA ALA A 229 5.48 -6.45 -15.59
C ALA A 229 5.96 -5.00 -15.57
N ILE A 230 7.01 -4.70 -16.33
CA ILE A 230 7.43 -3.33 -16.60
C ILE A 230 6.99 -3.01 -18.03
N LYS A 231 6.09 -2.04 -18.16
CA LYS A 231 5.62 -1.55 -19.45
C LYS A 231 6.54 -0.45 -19.97
N LEU A 232 7.24 -0.71 -21.05
CA LEU A 232 8.16 0.21 -21.71
C LEU A 232 7.82 0.27 -23.21
N ASN A 233 7.61 1.48 -23.75
CA ASN A 233 7.23 1.68 -25.17
C ASN A 233 6.01 0.86 -25.64
N GLY A 234 5.06 0.59 -24.74
CA GLY A 234 3.86 -0.20 -25.03
C GLY A 234 4.01 -1.70 -24.85
N GLU A 235 5.23 -2.21 -24.68
CA GLU A 235 5.53 -3.62 -24.43
C GLU A 235 5.59 -3.92 -22.94
N GLU A 236 4.95 -5.00 -22.49
CA GLU A 236 5.03 -5.47 -21.10
C GLU A 236 6.14 -6.52 -20.95
N ILE A 237 7.19 -6.15 -20.24
CA ILE A 237 8.31 -7.04 -19.90
C ILE A 237 7.98 -7.76 -18.59
N PRO A 238 7.78 -9.08 -18.60
CA PRO A 238 7.47 -9.82 -17.38
C PRO A 238 8.65 -9.76 -16.39
N VAL A 239 8.34 -9.63 -15.10
CA VAL A 239 9.36 -9.69 -14.05
C VAL A 239 9.20 -10.96 -13.21
N SER A 240 10.31 -11.42 -12.66
CA SER A 240 10.31 -12.48 -11.65
C SER A 240 10.61 -11.89 -10.27
N GLN A 241 9.98 -12.47 -9.25
CA GLN A 241 10.33 -12.17 -7.87
C GLN A 241 11.75 -12.65 -7.59
N ALA A 242 12.57 -11.84 -6.93
CA ALA A 242 13.80 -12.34 -6.34
C ALA A 242 13.45 -13.20 -5.12
N ARG A 243 13.65 -14.52 -5.22
CA ARG A 243 13.71 -15.40 -4.05
C ARG A 243 14.90 -15.05 -3.17
#